data_AF-F5IZZ0-F1
#
_entry.id   AF-F5IZZ0-F1
#
_cell.length_a   1.000
_cell.length_b   1.000
_cell.length_c   1.000
_cell.angle_alpha   90.00
_cell.angle_beta   90.00
_cell.angle_gamma   90.00
#
_symmetry.space_group_name_H-M   'P 1'
#
loop_
_entity.id
_entity.type
_entity.pdbx_description
1 polymer ?
#
loop_
_entity_poly.entity_id
_entity_poly.type
_entity_poly.pdbx_seq_one_letter_code
_entity_poly.pdbx_strand_id
1 'polypeptide(L)'
;MNLDKIPEDRIFQNNTREEIKRWGNRLQYFHYMRSRGGHNCEGDSFCAYFKYADRKDLEVKLAELGVTLNKIEEGCIPFDPTVSYSFDDLDKLRITINHFPDLEQPQHVSILDNKVHVWVLPNSFELSVSGTKAGLAYKVSEDDFQVCMALEEIFESLNWSRFIDDDISHQVHCISKQLYPELFE
;
A
#
# COMPACT_ATOMS: atom_id res chain seq x y z
N MET A 1 -6.99 -23.62 -5.94
CA MET A 1 -8.22 -22.88 -6.27
C MET A 1 -7.90 -22.02 -7.46
N ASN A 2 -8.64 -22.14 -8.57
CA ASN A 2 -8.59 -21.11 -9.61
C ASN A 2 -9.22 -19.87 -8.98
N LEU A 3 -8.43 -18.83 -8.75
CA LEU A 3 -8.97 -17.53 -8.38
C LEU A 3 -9.66 -17.00 -9.64
N ASP A 4 -10.95 -16.69 -9.55
CA ASP A 4 -11.67 -16.11 -10.69
C ASP A 4 -11.01 -14.77 -11.04
N LYS A 5 -10.45 -14.69 -12.25
CA LYS A 5 -9.84 -13.47 -12.76
C LYS A 5 -10.90 -12.36 -12.80
N ILE A 6 -10.50 -11.13 -12.46
CA ILE A 6 -11.32 -9.95 -12.71
C ILE A 6 -11.64 -9.85 -14.21
N PRO A 7 -12.91 -9.67 -14.61
CA PRO A 7 -13.31 -9.43 -15.99
C PRO A 7 -12.62 -8.20 -16.61
N GLU A 8 -12.27 -8.25 -17.90
CA GLU A 8 -11.52 -7.17 -18.57
C GLU A 8 -12.24 -5.82 -18.53
N ASP A 9 -13.55 -5.79 -18.73
CA ASP A 9 -14.38 -4.57 -18.65
C ASP A 9 -14.25 -3.89 -17.29
N ARG A 10 -14.07 -4.68 -16.22
CA ARG A 10 -13.82 -4.18 -14.88
C ARG A 10 -12.37 -3.74 -14.68
N ILE A 11 -11.39 -4.45 -15.25
CA ILE A 11 -9.96 -4.05 -15.16
C ILE A 11 -9.76 -2.67 -15.77
N PHE A 12 -10.34 -2.43 -16.95
CA PHE A 12 -10.15 -1.19 -17.73
C PHE A 12 -11.20 -0.11 -17.46
N GLN A 13 -11.97 -0.24 -16.38
CA GLN A 13 -13.03 0.71 -16.06
C GLN A 13 -12.51 2.13 -15.80
N ASN A 14 -11.36 2.24 -15.12
CA ASN A 14 -10.78 3.52 -14.71
C ASN A 14 -9.54 3.89 -15.51
N ASN A 15 -8.80 2.90 -15.99
CA ASN A 15 -7.52 3.07 -16.68
C ASN A 15 -7.53 2.28 -17.99
N THR A 16 -6.92 2.85 -19.02
CA THR A 16 -6.79 2.22 -20.33
C THR A 16 -5.89 0.99 -20.27
N ARG A 17 -6.02 0.09 -21.25
CA ARG A 17 -5.16 -1.09 -21.37
C ARG A 17 -3.70 -0.68 -21.54
N GLU A 18 -3.45 0.36 -22.31
CA GLU A 18 -2.12 0.90 -22.58
C GLU A 18 -1.45 1.45 -21.32
N GLU A 19 -2.20 2.16 -20.47
CA GLU A 19 -1.73 2.66 -19.17
C GLU A 19 -1.31 1.50 -18.26
N ILE A 20 -2.22 0.54 -18.01
CA ILE A 20 -1.96 -0.59 -17.12
C ILE A 20 -0.78 -1.44 -17.61
N LYS A 21 -0.75 -1.74 -18.93
CA LYS A 21 0.35 -2.49 -19.54
C LYS A 21 1.69 -1.76 -19.37
N ARG A 22 1.72 -0.46 -19.61
CA ARG A 22 2.94 0.35 -19.47
C ARG A 22 3.41 0.37 -18.01
N TRP A 23 2.51 0.56 -17.05
CA TRP A 23 2.86 0.60 -15.63
C TRP A 23 3.43 -0.74 -15.16
N GLY A 24 2.72 -1.85 -15.39
CA GLY A 24 3.20 -3.18 -14.97
C GLY A 24 4.42 -3.70 -15.74
N ASN A 25 4.82 -3.05 -16.84
CA ASN A 25 6.09 -3.32 -17.51
C ASN A 25 7.27 -2.48 -16.98
N ARG A 26 7.00 -1.36 -16.32
CA ARG A 26 8.04 -0.44 -15.85
C ARG A 26 8.32 -0.58 -14.35
N LEU A 27 7.27 -0.71 -13.54
CA LEU A 27 7.40 -0.92 -12.09
C LEU A 27 7.98 -2.31 -11.81
N GLN A 28 8.97 -2.37 -10.92
CA GLN A 28 9.59 -3.62 -10.46
C GLN A 28 9.16 -4.01 -9.05
N TYR A 29 8.74 -3.05 -8.24
CA TYR A 29 8.33 -3.23 -6.84
C TYR A 29 6.83 -3.00 -6.67
N PHE A 30 6.30 -1.96 -7.30
CA PHE A 30 4.89 -1.61 -7.20
C PHE A 30 4.06 -2.39 -8.23
N HIS A 31 2.87 -2.80 -7.80
CA HIS A 31 1.87 -3.43 -8.64
C HIS A 31 0.62 -2.59 -8.72
N TYR A 32 -0.01 -2.55 -9.90
CA TYR A 32 -1.33 -1.96 -10.05
C TYR A 32 -2.39 -2.88 -9.42
N MET A 33 -3.10 -2.34 -8.44
CA MET A 33 -4.14 -3.00 -7.69
C MET A 33 -5.50 -2.42 -8.10
N ARG A 34 -6.36 -3.27 -8.68
CA ARG A 34 -7.72 -2.88 -9.04
C ARG A 34 -8.59 -2.87 -7.78
N SER A 35 -9.46 -1.87 -7.64
CA SER A 35 -10.35 -1.82 -6.49
C SER A 35 -11.29 -3.03 -6.40
N ARG A 36 -11.43 -3.58 -5.18
CA ARG A 36 -12.23 -4.78 -4.90
C ARG A 36 -13.74 -4.52 -4.95
N GLY A 37 -14.18 -3.26 -4.96
CA GLY A 37 -15.57 -2.87 -5.19
C GLY A 37 -16.50 -3.08 -3.99
N GLY A 38 -16.01 -2.82 -2.77
CA GLY A 38 -16.78 -2.92 -1.51
C GLY A 38 -17.25 -1.58 -0.92
N HIS A 39 -17.88 -1.65 0.26
CA HIS A 39 -18.50 -0.52 0.97
C HIS A 39 -17.53 0.62 1.40
N ASN A 40 -16.21 0.42 1.32
CA ASN A 40 -15.20 1.33 1.89
C ASN A 40 -14.59 2.31 0.90
N CYS A 41 -15.21 2.57 -0.26
CA CYS A 41 -14.69 3.57 -1.21
C CYS A 41 -13.23 3.31 -1.65
N GLU A 42 -12.84 2.04 -1.79
CA GLU A 42 -11.50 1.67 -2.26
C GLU A 42 -11.35 2.09 -3.73
N GLY A 43 -10.39 2.97 -4.00
CA GLY A 43 -9.93 3.32 -5.34
C GLY A 43 -8.91 2.31 -5.86
N ASP A 44 -8.49 2.49 -7.11
CA ASP A 44 -7.28 1.82 -7.59
C ASP A 44 -6.06 2.36 -6.84
N SER A 45 -5.04 1.52 -6.67
CA SER A 45 -3.78 1.90 -6.03
C SER A 45 -2.58 1.23 -6.69
N PHE A 46 -1.40 1.81 -6.50
CA PHE A 46 -0.14 1.11 -6.68
C PHE A 46 0.33 0.62 -5.32
N CYS A 47 0.57 -0.69 -5.16
CA CYS A 47 1.03 -1.25 -3.90
C CYS A 47 2.36 -1.99 -4.05
N ALA A 48 3.26 -1.81 -3.09
CA ALA A 48 4.48 -2.60 -2.90
C ALA A 48 4.50 -3.15 -1.47
N TYR A 49 5.05 -4.35 -1.28
CA TYR A 49 5.12 -5.00 0.02
C TYR A 49 6.54 -5.44 0.31
N PHE A 50 6.97 -5.24 1.55
CA PHE A 50 8.31 -5.61 2.00
C PHE A 50 8.24 -6.44 3.28
N LYS A 51 8.91 -7.58 3.28
CA LYS A 51 9.05 -8.47 4.43
C LYS A 51 9.96 -7.87 5.50
N TYR A 52 9.67 -8.16 6.75
CA TYR A 52 10.56 -7.89 7.87
C TYR A 52 10.59 -9.07 8.84
N ALA A 53 11.69 -9.20 9.59
CA ALA A 53 11.92 -10.32 10.49
C ALA A 53 11.34 -10.07 11.89
N ASP A 54 11.52 -8.87 12.43
CA ASP A 54 11.09 -8.49 13.76
C ASP A 54 10.85 -6.97 13.86
N ARG A 55 10.49 -6.50 15.05
CA ARG A 55 10.24 -5.08 15.35
C ARG A 55 11.42 -4.19 14.97
N LYS A 56 12.65 -4.60 15.29
CA LYS A 56 13.85 -3.78 15.07
C LYS A 56 14.14 -3.66 13.59
N ASP A 57 14.00 -4.75 12.84
CA ASP A 57 14.13 -4.75 11.39
C ASP A 57 13.07 -3.87 10.71
N LEU A 58 11.81 -3.92 11.18
CA LEU A 58 10.75 -3.02 10.74
C LEU A 58 11.09 -1.54 11.00
N GLU A 59 11.48 -1.21 12.22
CA GLU A 59 11.86 0.17 12.61
C GLU A 59 13.01 0.69 11.75
N VAL A 60 14.04 -0.14 11.49
CA VAL A 60 15.18 0.24 10.63
C VAL A 60 14.74 0.49 9.20
N LYS A 61 13.97 -0.42 8.59
CA LYS A 61 13.50 -0.27 7.21
C LYS A 61 12.63 0.96 7.02
N LEU A 62 11.67 1.19 7.91
CA LEU A 62 10.83 2.38 7.83
C LEU A 62 11.65 3.66 8.04
N ALA A 63 12.64 3.66 8.94
CA ALA A 63 13.51 4.80 9.13
C ALA A 63 14.39 5.11 7.91
N GLU A 64 14.84 4.10 7.15
CA GLU A 64 15.55 4.29 5.87
C GLU A 64 14.68 5.02 4.83
N LEU A 65 13.35 4.92 4.93
CA LEU A 65 12.39 5.68 4.11
C LEU A 65 11.99 7.04 4.72
N GLY A 66 12.56 7.41 5.87
CA GLY A 66 12.18 8.61 6.62
C GLY A 66 10.87 8.47 7.41
N VAL A 67 10.36 7.25 7.59
CA VAL A 67 9.13 6.97 8.36
C VAL A 67 9.49 6.55 9.77
N THR A 68 8.92 7.23 10.77
CA THR A 68 9.13 6.92 12.19
C THR A 68 7.90 6.24 12.78
N LEU A 69 8.09 5.10 13.46
CA LEU A 69 7.03 4.46 14.24
C LEU A 69 6.88 5.17 15.58
N ASN A 70 5.70 5.73 15.82
CA ASN A 70 5.39 6.44 17.04
C ASN A 70 4.78 5.50 18.09
N LYS A 71 5.20 5.69 19.35
CA LYS A 71 4.49 5.09 20.47
C LYS A 71 3.18 5.83 20.70
N ILE A 72 2.19 5.11 21.21
CA ILE A 72 0.94 5.73 21.63
C ILE A 72 1.22 6.71 22.78
N GLU A 73 0.85 7.97 22.56
CA GLU A 73 1.06 9.04 23.53
C GLU A 73 0.20 8.83 24.79
N GLU A 74 0.70 9.32 25.93
CA GLU A 74 -0.06 9.30 27.17
C GLU A 74 -1.37 10.10 27.01
N GLY A 75 -2.51 9.48 27.34
CA GLY A 75 -3.84 10.06 27.15
C GLY A 75 -4.51 9.73 25.82
N CYS A 76 -3.79 9.11 24.87
CA CYS A 76 -4.40 8.51 23.69
C CYS A 76 -4.95 7.10 23.99
N ILE A 77 -5.92 6.67 23.19
CA ILE A 77 -6.63 5.39 23.36
C ILE A 77 -6.23 4.47 22.21
N PRO A 78 -5.63 3.29 22.47
CA PRO A 78 -5.43 2.29 21.44
C PRO A 78 -6.80 1.82 20.92
N PHE A 79 -6.99 1.89 19.61
CA PHE A 79 -8.21 1.43 18.97
C PHE A 79 -8.35 -0.10 19.10
N ASP A 80 -9.52 -0.54 19.54
CA ASP A 80 -9.97 -1.91 19.68
C ASP A 80 -11.36 -2.02 19.04
N PRO A 81 -11.52 -2.82 17.98
CA PRO A 81 -12.79 -2.95 17.26
C PRO A 81 -13.90 -3.63 18.08
N THR A 82 -13.58 -4.22 19.24
CA THR A 82 -14.55 -4.87 20.13
C THR A 82 -15.10 -3.94 21.22
N VAL A 83 -14.57 -2.72 21.32
CA VAL A 83 -14.95 -1.74 22.33
C VAL A 83 -15.80 -0.63 21.69
N SER A 84 -16.85 -0.23 22.39
CA SER A 84 -17.65 0.95 22.03
C SER A 84 -17.01 2.20 22.62
N TYR A 85 -16.81 3.22 21.80
CA TYR A 85 -16.22 4.50 22.19
C TYR A 85 -17.27 5.60 22.31
N SER A 86 -17.05 6.55 23.21
CA SER A 86 -17.85 7.76 23.28
C SER A 86 -17.43 8.75 22.19
N PHE A 87 -18.28 9.75 21.89
CA PHE A 87 -17.91 10.82 20.96
C PHE A 87 -16.65 11.58 21.41
N ASP A 88 -16.45 11.74 22.73
CA ASP A 88 -15.30 12.44 23.32
C ASP A 88 -13.98 11.65 23.21
N ASP A 89 -14.06 10.36 22.88
CA ASP A 89 -12.90 9.48 22.71
C ASP A 89 -12.40 9.45 21.27
N LEU A 90 -13.24 9.82 20.29
CA LEU A 90 -12.94 9.64 18.87
C LEU A 90 -11.61 10.30 18.44
N ASP A 91 -11.35 11.53 18.91
CA ASP A 91 -10.11 12.26 18.57
C ASP A 91 -8.85 11.67 19.25
N LYS A 92 -9.04 10.87 20.31
CA LYS A 92 -7.97 10.21 21.07
C LYS A 92 -7.65 8.82 20.54
N LEU A 93 -8.50 8.27 19.67
CA LEU A 93 -8.27 6.94 19.10
C LEU A 93 -7.01 6.95 18.24
N ARG A 94 -6.18 5.93 18.44
CA ARG A 94 -4.97 5.67 17.65
C ARG A 94 -5.06 4.26 17.11
N ILE A 95 -4.96 4.13 15.79
CA ILE A 95 -4.95 2.82 15.13
C ILE A 95 -3.62 2.16 15.45
N THR A 96 -3.66 0.99 16.07
CA THR A 96 -2.45 0.30 16.53
C THR A 96 -1.98 -0.74 15.53
N ILE A 97 -0.68 -1.06 15.58
CA ILE A 97 -0.14 -2.21 14.87
C ILE A 97 -0.53 -3.47 15.65
N ASN A 98 -1.36 -4.35 15.08
CA ASN A 98 -1.98 -5.48 15.80
C ASN A 98 -1.03 -6.34 16.66
N HIS A 99 0.22 -6.53 16.24
CA HIS A 99 1.22 -7.34 16.96
C HIS A 99 2.28 -6.50 17.68
N PHE A 100 2.22 -5.17 17.55
CA PHE A 100 2.97 -4.18 18.34
C PHE A 100 1.99 -3.12 18.88
N PRO A 101 1.12 -3.48 19.84
CA PRO A 101 0.01 -2.63 20.27
C PRO A 101 0.46 -1.35 21.00
N ASP A 102 1.76 -1.22 21.32
CA ASP A 102 2.35 0.01 21.85
C ASP A 102 2.68 1.05 20.76
N LEU A 103 2.56 0.68 19.49
CA LEU A 103 2.88 1.50 18.33
C LEU A 103 1.63 1.84 17.50
N GLU A 104 1.61 3.07 16.99
CA GLU A 104 0.61 3.54 16.05
C GLU A 104 0.93 3.07 14.61
N GLN A 105 -0.11 2.76 13.83
CA GLN A 105 0.00 2.55 12.38
C GLN A 105 0.47 3.85 11.71
N PRO A 106 1.49 3.81 10.83
CA PRO A 106 1.98 5.00 10.13
C PRO A 106 0.91 5.72 9.31
N GLN A 107 0.03 4.97 8.65
CA GLN A 107 -1.03 5.48 7.79
C GLN A 107 -0.47 6.42 6.71
N HIS A 108 -0.96 7.65 6.60
CA HIS A 108 -0.50 8.60 5.58
C HIS A 108 0.77 9.31 6.04
N VAL A 109 1.89 9.00 5.38
CA VAL A 109 3.20 9.59 5.62
C VAL A 109 3.71 10.32 4.38
N SER A 110 4.78 11.10 4.54
CA SER A 110 5.47 11.77 3.43
C SER A 110 6.82 11.10 3.19
N ILE A 111 7.04 10.57 1.99
CA ILE A 111 8.32 10.00 1.56
C ILE A 111 8.75 10.76 0.29
N LEU A 112 9.90 11.42 0.32
CA LEU A 112 10.35 12.37 -0.71
C LEU A 112 9.31 13.43 -1.08
N ASP A 113 8.64 14.02 -0.08
CA ASP A 113 7.55 14.99 -0.26
C ASP A 113 6.29 14.44 -0.98
N ASN A 114 6.22 13.12 -1.19
CA ASN A 114 5.06 12.44 -1.76
C ASN A 114 4.24 11.77 -0.66
N LYS A 115 2.91 11.91 -0.76
CA LYS A 115 1.99 11.22 0.15
C LYS A 115 1.95 9.73 -0.19
N VAL A 116 2.29 8.91 0.79
CA VAL A 116 2.27 7.45 0.69
C VAL A 116 1.50 6.92 1.89
N HIS A 117 0.58 5.99 1.66
CA HIS A 117 -0.04 5.26 2.76
C HIS A 117 0.83 4.04 3.11
N VAL A 118 1.28 3.98 4.36
CA VAL A 118 2.09 2.87 4.90
C VAL A 118 1.26 2.11 5.93
N TRP A 119 1.18 0.79 5.75
CA TRP A 119 0.42 -0.07 6.65
C TRP A 119 1.23 -1.30 7.06
N VAL A 120 1.38 -1.52 8.37
CA VAL A 120 2.14 -2.65 8.90
C VAL A 120 1.22 -3.86 9.09
N LEU A 121 1.59 -4.98 8.48
CA LEU A 121 0.97 -6.31 8.58
C LEU A 121 1.89 -7.25 9.37
N PRO A 122 1.46 -8.43 9.85
CA PRO A 122 2.27 -9.27 10.75
C PRO A 122 3.72 -9.59 10.32
N ASN A 123 3.98 -9.77 9.02
CA ASN A 123 5.30 -10.17 8.50
C ASN A 123 5.81 -9.26 7.37
N SER A 124 5.05 -8.22 7.02
CA SER A 124 5.37 -7.31 5.93
C SER A 124 4.72 -5.94 6.17
N PHE A 125 5.18 -4.92 5.48
CA PHE A 125 4.49 -3.64 5.44
C PHE A 125 4.16 -3.29 3.99
N GLU A 126 3.00 -2.68 3.80
CA GLU A 126 2.50 -2.21 2.53
C GLU A 126 2.84 -0.72 2.36
N LEU A 127 3.30 -0.35 1.16
CA LEU A 127 3.30 1.01 0.66
C LEU A 127 2.23 1.10 -0.42
N SER A 128 1.30 2.03 -0.27
CA SER A 128 0.22 2.27 -1.21
C SER A 128 0.21 3.72 -1.67
N VAL A 129 0.16 3.91 -2.99
CA VAL A 129 0.12 5.22 -3.65
C VAL A 129 -1.16 5.29 -4.47
N SER A 130 -2.00 6.26 -4.15
CA SER A 130 -3.20 6.60 -4.91
C SER A 130 -3.65 8.02 -4.58
N GLY A 131 -4.39 8.64 -5.51
CA GLY A 131 -5.05 9.93 -5.27
C GLY A 131 -4.10 11.10 -4.98
N THR A 132 -2.85 11.04 -5.44
CA THR A 132 -1.89 12.17 -5.30
C THR A 132 -2.40 13.43 -6.00
N LYS A 133 -3.17 13.27 -7.09
CA LYS A 133 -3.86 14.36 -7.77
C LYS A 133 -5.21 14.68 -7.13
N ALA A 134 -5.40 15.96 -6.77
CA ALA A 134 -6.66 16.46 -6.22
C ALA A 134 -7.87 16.11 -7.12
N GLY A 135 -8.88 15.47 -6.54
CA GLY A 135 -10.13 15.12 -7.22
C GLY A 135 -10.17 13.72 -7.86
N LEU A 136 -9.10 12.92 -7.78
CA LEU A 136 -9.05 11.54 -8.31
C LEU A 136 -8.92 10.51 -7.18
N ALA A 137 -9.89 10.46 -6.26
CA ALA A 137 -9.85 9.56 -5.11
C ALA A 137 -10.01 8.07 -5.46
N TYR A 138 -10.52 7.74 -6.66
CA TYR A 138 -10.90 6.38 -7.04
C TYR A 138 -10.08 5.76 -8.18
N LYS A 139 -9.13 6.54 -8.73
CA LYS A 139 -8.33 6.18 -9.90
C LYS A 139 -6.89 6.61 -9.65
N VAL A 140 -5.93 5.71 -9.86
CA VAL A 140 -4.51 6.11 -10.00
C VAL A 140 -4.27 6.85 -11.30
N SER A 141 -3.36 7.82 -11.23
CA SER A 141 -3.00 8.73 -12.30
C SER A 141 -1.54 8.54 -12.70
N GLU A 142 -1.12 9.26 -13.75
CA GLU A 142 0.29 9.32 -14.11
C GLU A 142 1.14 9.90 -12.98
N ASP A 143 0.60 10.84 -12.20
CA ASP A 143 1.32 11.45 -11.07
C ASP A 143 1.63 10.38 -10.00
N ASP A 144 0.66 9.50 -9.70
CA ASP A 144 0.86 8.36 -8.79
C ASP A 144 1.94 7.39 -9.32
N PHE A 145 1.94 7.15 -10.63
CA PHE A 145 2.96 6.32 -11.27
C PHE A 145 4.36 6.96 -11.18
N GLN A 146 4.49 8.28 -11.37
CA GLN A 146 5.77 8.97 -11.22
C GLN A 146 6.27 8.94 -9.76
N VAL A 147 5.37 9.03 -8.77
CA VAL A 147 5.71 8.81 -7.36
C VAL A 147 6.27 7.41 -7.15
N CYS A 148 5.61 6.38 -7.69
CA CYS A 148 6.08 5.00 -7.58
C CYS A 148 7.47 4.84 -8.20
N MET A 149 7.72 5.38 -9.39
CA MET A 149 9.04 5.36 -10.03
C MET A 149 10.12 5.99 -9.14
N ALA A 150 9.85 7.15 -8.53
CA ALA A 150 10.80 7.82 -7.63
C ALA A 150 11.07 7.01 -6.36
N LEU A 151 10.06 6.34 -5.82
CA LEU A 151 10.22 5.44 -4.67
C LEU A 151 11.03 4.19 -5.03
N GLU A 152 10.83 3.61 -6.22
CA GLU A 152 11.61 2.46 -6.69
C GLU A 152 13.10 2.78 -6.82
N GLU A 153 13.46 4.00 -7.22
CA GLU A 153 14.87 4.44 -7.23
C GLU A 153 15.49 4.41 -5.83
N ILE A 154 14.72 4.76 -4.78
CA ILE A 154 15.18 4.62 -3.39
C ILE A 154 15.36 3.15 -3.04
N PHE A 155 14.37 2.31 -3.33
CA PHE A 155 14.43 0.88 -2.99
C PHE A 155 15.61 0.18 -3.65
N GLU A 156 15.91 0.52 -4.90
CA GLU A 156 17.08 0.02 -5.61
C GLU A 156 18.37 0.49 -4.93
N SER A 157 18.46 1.78 -4.57
CA SER A 157 19.64 2.33 -3.87
C SER A 157 19.89 1.68 -2.50
N LEU A 158 18.83 1.23 -1.83
CA LEU A 158 18.89 0.51 -0.55
C LEU A 158 19.05 -1.01 -0.74
N ASN A 159 19.07 -1.51 -1.98
CA ASN A 159 19.11 -2.93 -2.32
C ASN A 159 17.97 -3.73 -1.64
N TRP A 160 16.75 -3.19 -1.72
CA TRP A 160 15.56 -3.76 -1.10
C TRP A 160 14.87 -4.86 -1.92
N SER A 161 15.36 -5.17 -3.12
CA SER A 161 14.84 -6.25 -3.97
C SER A 161 14.76 -7.60 -3.24
N ARG A 162 15.70 -7.88 -2.34
CA ARG A 162 15.74 -9.08 -1.48
C ARG A 162 14.65 -9.15 -0.41
N PHE A 163 13.93 -8.06 -0.15
CA PHE A 163 12.89 -7.98 0.87
C PHE A 163 11.49 -7.92 0.28
N ILE A 164 11.34 -7.87 -1.04
CA ILE A 164 10.02 -7.82 -1.69
C ILE A 164 9.18 -9.03 -1.26
N ASP A 165 7.91 -8.76 -0.99
CA ASP A 165 6.90 -9.79 -0.79
C ASP A 165 6.16 -10.08 -2.10
N ASP A 166 6.73 -10.98 -2.91
CA ASP A 166 6.17 -11.37 -4.22
C ASP A 166 4.79 -12.04 -4.15
N ASP A 167 4.32 -12.40 -2.95
CA ASP A 167 2.98 -12.98 -2.75
C ASP A 167 1.88 -12.00 -3.18
N ILE A 168 2.16 -10.68 -3.24
CA ILE A 168 1.25 -9.68 -3.80
C ILE A 168 0.82 -10.03 -5.24
N SER A 169 1.74 -10.58 -6.04
CA SER A 169 1.50 -10.87 -7.46
C SER A 169 0.44 -11.95 -7.69
N HIS A 170 0.12 -12.72 -6.64
CA HIS A 170 -0.90 -13.78 -6.63
C HIS A 170 -2.26 -13.31 -6.08
N GLN A 171 -2.36 -12.08 -5.57
CA GLN A 171 -3.62 -11.55 -5.06
C GLN A 171 -4.60 -11.28 -6.23
N VAL A 172 -5.87 -11.66 -6.06
CA VAL A 172 -6.92 -11.63 -7.11
C VAL A 172 -7.06 -10.29 -7.85
N HIS A 173 -6.73 -9.19 -7.18
CA HIS A 173 -6.92 -7.83 -7.65
C HIS A 173 -5.61 -7.16 -8.05
N CYS A 174 -4.49 -7.89 -8.00
CA CYS A 174 -3.22 -7.48 -8.57
C CYS A 174 -3.22 -7.79 -10.07
N ILE A 175 -3.08 -6.77 -10.92
CA ILE A 175 -2.97 -6.97 -12.36
C ILE A 175 -1.50 -7.19 -12.71
N SER A 176 -1.04 -8.43 -12.51
CA SER A 176 0.36 -8.86 -12.67
C SER A 176 0.58 -9.69 -13.94
N LYS A 177 1.84 -9.86 -14.36
CA LYS A 177 2.23 -10.77 -15.45
C LYS A 177 1.91 -12.23 -15.14
N GLN A 178 1.90 -12.58 -13.85
CA GLN A 178 1.62 -13.91 -13.35
C GLN A 178 0.14 -14.27 -13.49
N LEU A 179 -0.76 -13.34 -13.12
CA LEU A 179 -2.21 -13.56 -13.21
C LEU A 179 -2.77 -13.22 -14.58
N TYR A 180 -2.22 -12.21 -15.27
CA TYR A 180 -2.73 -11.68 -16.53
C TYR A 180 -1.63 -11.61 -17.61
N PRO A 181 -0.94 -12.72 -17.95
CA PRO A 181 0.11 -12.72 -18.96
C PRO A 181 -0.34 -12.10 -20.29
N GLU A 182 -1.60 -12.34 -20.68
CA GLU A 182 -2.23 -11.80 -21.89
C GLU A 182 -2.22 -10.26 -21.99
N LEU A 183 -2.07 -9.55 -20.86
CA LEU A 183 -2.02 -8.08 -20.85
C LEU A 183 -0.60 -7.53 -21.09
N PHE A 184 0.42 -8.36 -20.92
CA PHE A 184 1.83 -7.93 -20.90
C PHE A 184 2.68 -8.54 -22.02
N GLU A 185 2.11 -9.42 -22.85
CA GLU A 185 2.73 -9.92 -24.10
C GLU A 185 3.00 -8.82 -25.13
#